data_AF-A0A6G2DX92-F1
#
_entry.id   AF-A0A6G2DX92-F1
#
_cell.length_a   1.000
_cell.length_b   1.000
_cell.length_c   1.000
_cell.angle_alpha   90.00
_cell.angle_beta   90.00
_cell.angle_gamma   90.00
#
_symmetry.space_group_name_H-M   'P 1'
#
loop_
_entity.id
_entity.type
_entity.pdbx_description
1 polymer ?
#
loop_
_entity_poly.entity_id
_entity_poly.type
_entity_poly.pdbx_seq_one_letter_code
_entity_poly.pdbx_strand_id
1 'polypeptide(L)'
;QLGQMMAISAIYMGHKVIALDPAADCPASRVAEIIVAPYNDVDALRQLAERCDVLTYEFENVDADGLDAVIKDGQLPQGTDLL
;
A
#
# COMPACT_ATOMS: atom_id res chain seq x y z
N GLN A 1 -9.39 -7.65 -4.14
CA GLN A 1 -9.07 -9.10 -4.34
C GLN A 1 -7.69 -9.26 -4.94
N LEU A 2 -7.30 -8.42 -5.90
CA LEU A 2 -5.96 -8.44 -6.50
C LEU A 2 -4.86 -8.20 -5.45
N GLY A 3 -5.05 -7.29 -4.49
CA GLY A 3 -4.10 -7.01 -3.41
C GLY A 3 -3.81 -8.24 -2.55
N GLN A 4 -4.81 -9.10 -2.32
CA GLN A 4 -4.60 -10.38 -1.65
C GLN A 4 -3.72 -11.33 -2.48
N MET A 5 -3.93 -11.39 -3.80
CA MET A 5 -3.13 -12.23 -4.69
C MET A 5 -1.67 -11.73 -4.78
N MET A 6 -1.48 -10.41 -4.83
CA MET A 6 -0.15 -9.78 -4.77
C MET A 6 0.54 -10.10 -3.44
N ALA A 7 -0.17 -9.93 -2.31
CA ALA A 7 0.36 -10.23 -0.99
C ALA A 7 0.79 -11.69 -0.87
N ILE A 8 -0.06 -12.63 -1.31
CA ILE A 8 0.27 -14.06 -1.32
C ILE A 8 1.55 -14.31 -2.12
N SER A 9 1.66 -13.78 -3.33
CA SER A 9 2.85 -13.97 -4.17
C SER A 9 4.11 -13.39 -3.54
N ALA A 10 4.05 -12.18 -2.98
CA ALA A 10 5.18 -11.53 -2.29
C ALA A 10 5.63 -12.33 -1.05
N ILE A 11 4.68 -12.84 -0.26
CA ILE A 11 4.96 -13.69 0.90
C ILE A 11 5.63 -15.00 0.46
N TYR A 12 5.17 -15.64 -0.62
CA TYR A 12 5.82 -16.84 -1.16
C TYR A 12 7.27 -16.60 -1.60
N MET A 13 7.61 -15.37 -2.01
CA MET A 13 8.98 -14.96 -2.36
C MET A 13 9.82 -14.55 -1.14
N GLY A 14 9.26 -14.60 0.07
CA GLY A 14 9.96 -14.28 1.32
C GLY A 14 9.88 -12.81 1.75
N HIS A 15 9.01 -12.01 1.12
CA HIS A 15 8.80 -10.62 1.52
C HIS A 15 7.77 -10.50 2.65
N LYS A 16 7.91 -9.45 3.45
CA LYS A 16 6.84 -9.01 4.37
C LYS A 16 5.90 -8.11 3.61
N VAL A 17 4.62 -8.18 3.92
CA VAL A 17 3.58 -7.37 3.28
C VAL A 17 2.74 -6.69 4.34
N ILE A 18 2.57 -5.39 4.16
CA ILE A 18 1.60 -4.55 4.84
C ILE A 18 0.76 -3.84 3.77
N ALA A 19 -0.53 -3.72 4.00
CA ALA A 19 -1.44 -3.02 3.10
C ALA A 19 -2.22 -1.93 3.86
N LEU A 20 -2.75 -0.95 3.13
CA LEU A 20 -3.66 0.07 3.65
C LEU A 20 -5.01 -0.14 2.99
N ASP A 21 -6.07 -0.24 3.79
CA ASP A 21 -7.45 -0.40 3.33
C ASP A 21 -8.41 0.15 4.39
N PRO A 22 -9.47 0.90 4.03
CA PRO A 22 -10.44 1.40 5.00
C PRO A 22 -11.23 0.28 5.70
N ALA A 23 -11.31 -0.91 5.13
CA ALA A 23 -12.00 -2.06 5.70
C ALA A 23 -11.03 -3.01 6.40
N ALA A 24 -11.21 -3.18 7.72
CA ALA A 24 -10.42 -4.12 8.51
C ALA A 24 -10.57 -5.58 8.05
N ASP A 25 -11.70 -5.94 7.45
CA ASP A 25 -12.02 -7.27 6.94
C ASP A 25 -11.81 -7.42 5.41
N CYS A 26 -11.03 -6.52 4.81
CA CYS A 26 -10.67 -6.59 3.39
C CYS A 26 -9.99 -7.94 3.02
N PRO A 27 -10.03 -8.38 1.75
CA PRO A 27 -9.44 -9.66 1.37
C PRO A 27 -7.95 -9.81 1.73
N ALA A 28 -7.17 -8.73 1.69
CA ALA A 28 -5.75 -8.74 2.00
C ALA A 28 -5.47 -9.00 3.50
N SER A 29 -6.41 -8.67 4.40
CA SER A 29 -6.25 -8.83 5.86
C SER A 29 -6.06 -10.27 6.31
N ARG A 30 -6.44 -11.23 5.46
CA ARG A 30 -6.29 -12.67 5.72
C ARG A 30 -4.85 -13.15 5.63
N VAL A 31 -3.97 -12.38 4.97
CA VAL A 31 -2.61 -12.82 4.62
C VAL A 31 -1.53 -11.78 4.93
N ALA A 32 -1.90 -10.51 5.09
CA ALA A 32 -0.97 -9.41 5.36
C ALA A 32 -1.42 -8.58 6.56
N GLU A 33 -0.50 -7.81 7.14
CA GLU A 33 -0.83 -6.79 8.12
C GLU A 33 -1.59 -5.64 7.45
N ILE A 34 -2.57 -5.04 8.14
CA ILE A 34 -3.41 -3.96 7.58
C ILE A 34 -3.33 -2.71 8.44
N ILE A 35 -3.07 -1.58 7.77
CA ILE A 35 -3.33 -0.23 8.28
C ILE A 35 -4.77 0.11 7.89
N VAL A 36 -5.65 0.22 8.88
CA VAL A 36 -7.07 0.50 8.64
C VAL A 36 -7.29 2.02 8.60
N ALA A 37 -7.31 2.58 7.40
CA ALA A 37 -7.47 4.01 7.18
C ALA A 37 -8.03 4.31 5.76
N PRO A 38 -8.66 5.47 5.55
CA PRO A 38 -8.99 5.97 4.21
C PRO A 38 -7.75 6.12 3.32
N TYR A 39 -7.91 5.95 2.00
CA TYR A 39 -6.81 6.07 1.03
C TYR A 39 -6.23 7.49 0.89
N ASN A 40 -6.93 8.50 1.38
CA ASN A 40 -6.49 9.90 1.41
C ASN A 40 -6.00 10.34 2.81
N ASP A 41 -5.79 9.41 3.72
CA ASP A 41 -5.19 9.69 5.03
C ASP A 41 -3.67 9.77 4.89
N VAL A 42 -3.15 10.99 4.83
CA VAL A 42 -1.72 11.28 4.65
C VAL A 42 -0.87 10.70 5.79
N ASP A 43 -1.39 10.64 7.01
CA ASP A 43 -0.64 10.09 8.14
C ASP A 43 -0.54 8.56 8.05
N ALA A 44 -1.61 7.91 7.60
CA ALA A 44 -1.61 6.47 7.32
C ALA A 44 -0.71 6.12 6.12
N LEU A 45 -0.74 6.93 5.05
CA LEU A 45 0.18 6.80 3.91
C LEU A 45 1.64 6.98 4.36
N ARG A 46 1.93 7.94 5.24
CA ARG A 46 3.27 8.11 5.83
C ARG A 46 3.69 6.90 6.64
N GLN A 47 2.80 6.37 7.49
CA GLN A 47 3.08 5.16 8.26
C GLN A 47 3.39 3.97 7.34
N LEU A 48 2.65 3.83 6.24
CA LEU A 48 2.90 2.78 5.24
C LEU A 48 4.28 2.98 4.59
N ALA A 49 4.60 4.19 4.13
CA ALA A 49 5.87 4.52 3.50
C ALA A 49 7.08 4.37 4.46
N GLU A 50 6.92 4.65 5.75
CA GLU A 50 8.01 4.46 6.71
C GLU A 50 8.34 2.99 6.96
N ARG A 51 7.36 2.09 6.77
CA ARG A 51 7.47 0.65 7.08
C ARG A 51 7.79 -0.22 5.86
N CYS A 52 7.76 0.34 4.67
CA CYS A 52 7.97 -0.37 3.41
C CYS A 52 9.26 0.07 2.72
N ASP A 53 9.99 -0.88 2.14
CA ASP A 53 11.11 -0.57 1.25
C ASP A 53 10.63 -0.20 -0.16
N VAL A 54 9.50 -0.78 -0.59
CA VAL A 54 8.86 -0.54 -1.88
C VAL A 54 7.35 -0.51 -1.73
N LEU A 55 6.70 0.35 -2.51
CA LEU A 55 5.25 0.54 -2.55
C LEU A 55 4.71 0.24 -3.95
N THR A 56 3.42 -0.08 -4.01
CA THR A 56 2.62 -0.26 -5.22
C THR A 56 1.15 -0.03 -4.85
N TYR A 57 0.31 0.26 -5.84
CA TYR A 57 -1.14 0.39 -5.66
C TYR A 57 -1.88 -0.49 -6.64
N GLU A 58 -3.05 -1.00 -6.21
CA GLU A 58 -3.95 -1.79 -7.08
C GLU A 58 -5.13 -1.00 -7.64
N PHE A 59 -5.37 0.25 -7.19
CA PHE A 59 -6.48 1.10 -7.62
C PHE A 59 -6.03 2.55 -7.81
N GLU A 60 -6.74 3.26 -8.71
CA GLU A 60 -6.47 4.66 -9.06
C GLU A 60 -6.96 5.67 -7.99
N ASN A 61 -7.85 5.26 -7.06
CA ASN A 61 -8.47 6.18 -6.10
C ASN A 61 -7.59 6.52 -4.87
N VAL A 62 -6.27 6.53 -5.03
CA VAL A 62 -5.33 6.92 -3.96
C VAL A 62 -4.96 8.39 -4.14
N ASP A 63 -4.81 9.12 -3.04
CA ASP A 63 -4.43 10.53 -3.09
C ASP A 63 -2.97 10.69 -3.56
N ALA A 64 -2.80 11.04 -4.84
CA ALA A 64 -1.50 11.22 -5.49
C ALA A 64 -0.63 12.25 -4.77
N ASP A 65 -1.21 13.42 -4.43
CA ASP A 65 -0.51 14.50 -3.74
C ASP A 65 -0.08 14.06 -2.33
N GLY A 66 -0.96 13.34 -1.64
CA GLY A 66 -0.68 12.75 -0.33
C GLY A 66 0.47 11.73 -0.39
N LEU A 67 0.52 10.93 -1.45
CA LEU A 67 1.57 9.93 -1.66
C LEU A 67 2.92 10.60 -1.98
N ASP A 68 2.94 11.55 -2.92
CA ASP A 68 4.15 12.29 -3.31
C ASP A 68 4.77 13.05 -2.12
N ALA A 69 3.94 13.49 -1.17
CA ALA A 69 4.41 14.15 0.04
C ALA A 69 5.13 13.23 1.04
N VAL A 70 4.94 11.91 0.97
CA VAL A 70 5.40 10.96 2.00
C VAL A 70 6.36 9.89 1.49
N ILE A 71 6.37 9.61 0.20
CA ILE A 71 7.26 8.60 -0.39
C ILE A 71 8.70 9.12 -0.55
N LYS A 72 9.66 8.20 -0.47
CA LYS A 72 11.07 8.45 -0.75
C LYS A 72 11.37 8.22 -2.24
N ASP A 73 12.50 8.75 -2.70
CA ASP A 73 12.95 8.55 -4.08
C ASP A 73 13.07 7.05 -4.43
N GLY A 74 12.50 6.65 -5.56
CA GLY A 74 12.44 5.27 -6.03
C GLY A 74 11.55 4.31 -5.23
N GLN A 75 10.88 4.77 -4.16
CA GLN A 75 10.09 3.91 -3.29
C GLN A 75 8.78 3.45 -3.92
N LEU A 76 8.24 4.22 -4.87
CA LEU A 76 7.11 3.84 -5.71
C LEU A 76 7.58 3.78 -7.18
N PRO A 77 8.14 2.65 -7.63
CA PRO A 77 8.64 2.53 -9.01
C PRO A 77 7.57 2.73 -10.09
N GLN A 78 6.30 2.54 -9.72
CA GLN A 78 5.15 2.76 -10.59
C GLN A 78 4.86 4.24 -10.86
N GLY A 79 5.34 5.14 -9.99
CA GLY A 79 5.02 6.57 -10.05
C GLY A 79 3.55 6.87 -9.72
N THR A 80 3.23 8.16 -9.60
CA THR A 80 1.90 8.69 -9.30
C THR A 80 1.15 9.17 -10.55
N ASP A 81 1.75 9.10 -11.73
CA ASP A 81 1.19 9.61 -13.00
C ASP A 81 -0.16 8.98 -13.43
N LEU A 82 -0.53 7.83 -12.86
CA LEU A 82 -1.77 7.10 -13.16
C LEU A 82 -2.81 7.19 -12.04
N LEU A 83 -2.54 7.99 -10.99
CA LEU A 83 -3.46 8.26 -9.89
C LEU A 83 -4.27 9.55 -10.14
#